data_AF-A0A645EV61-F1
#
_entry.id   AF-A0A645EV61-F1
#
_cell.length_a   1.000
_cell.length_b   1.000
_cell.length_c   1.000
_cell.angle_alpha   90.00
_cell.angle_beta   90.00
_cell.angle_gamma   90.00
#
_symmetry.space_group_name_H-M   'P 1'
#
loop_
_entity.id
_entity.type
_entity.pdbx_description
1 polymer ?
#
loop_
_entity_poly.entity_id
_entity_poly.type
_entity_poly.pdbx_seq_one_letter_code
_entity_poly.pdbx_strand_id
1 'polypeptide(L)' 'MASVISSQYAIDYLKKHLQDTDITVWTAAIDPELDAHSYIIPGLGDAGDLAFGQKL' A
#
# COMPACT_ATOMS: atom_id res chain seq x y z
N MET A 1 0.62 -8.17 -9.09
CA MET A 1 1.23 -6.87 -8.69
C MET A 1 2.18 -7.10 -7.52
N ALA A 2 3.19 -6.26 -7.34
CA ALA A 2 4.13 -6.34 -6.23
C ALA A 2 4.31 -4.97 -5.56
N SER A 3 4.34 -4.95 -4.23
CA SER A 3 4.58 -3.75 -3.40
C SER A 3 5.40 -4.13 -2.16
N VAL A 4 5.96 -3.14 -1.47
CA VAL A 4 6.70 -3.39 -0.21
C VAL A 4 5.73 -3.43 0.98
N ILE A 5 4.87 -2.43 1.10
CA ILE A 5 3.86 -2.34 2.16
C ILE A 5 2.50 -2.07 1.51
N SER A 6 1.46 -2.77 1.95
CA SER A 6 0.07 -2.52 1.57
C SER A 6 -0.78 -2.26 2.81
N SER A 7 -1.82 -1.44 2.72
CA SER A 7 -2.79 -1.33 3.82
C SER A 7 -3.83 -2.44 3.77
N GLN A 8 -4.38 -2.82 4.92
CA GLN A 8 -5.50 -3.76 5.01
C GLN A 8 -6.69 -3.27 4.17
N TYR A 9 -6.96 -1.96 4.21
CA TYR A 9 -7.96 -1.32 3.35
C TYR A 9 -7.75 -1.63 1.86
N ALA A 10 -6.52 -1.54 1.36
CA ALA A 10 -6.22 -1.83 -0.04
C ALA A 10 -6.45 -3.31 -0.38
N ILE A 11 -6.06 -4.23 0.51
CA ILE A 11 -6.29 -5.66 0.32
C ILE A 11 -7.79 -5.97 0.22
N ASP A 12 -8.60 -5.39 1.10
CA ASP A 12 -10.05 -5.63 1.12
C ASP A 12 -10.74 -4.99 -0.09
N TYR A 13 -10.28 -3.81 -0.50
CA TYR A 13 -10.75 -3.15 -1.72
C TYR A 13 -10.47 -4.03 -2.95
N LEU A 14 -9.24 -4.52 -3.11
CA LEU A 14 -8.88 -5.36 -4.24
C LEU A 14 -9.66 -6.68 -4.24
N LYS A 15 -9.80 -7.33 -3.07
CA LYS A 15 -10.62 -8.54 -2.94
C LYS A 15 -12.07 -8.29 -3.38
N LYS A 16 -12.67 -7.17 -2.98
CA LYS A 16 -14.05 -6.83 -3.33
C LYS A 16 -14.24 -6.54 -4.82
N HIS A 17 -13.29 -5.84 -5.42
CA HIS A 17 -13.44 -5.31 -6.78
C HIS A 17 -12.85 -6.21 -7.87
N LEU A 18 -11.92 -7.10 -7.52
CA LEU A 18 -11.19 -7.96 -8.47
C LEU A 18 -11.39 -9.46 -8.18
N GLN A 19 -12.44 -9.84 -7.43
CA GLN A 19 -12.71 -11.24 -7.07
C GLN A 19 -12.81 -12.20 -8.26
N ASP A 20 -13.30 -11.72 -9.41
CA ASP A 20 -13.49 -12.52 -10.63
C ASP A 20 -12.28 -12.45 -11.58
N THR A 21 -11.17 -11.85 -11.13
CA THR A 21 -9.93 -11.77 -11.88
C THR A 21 -8.87 -12.61 -11.21
N ASP A 22 -8.16 -13.43 -11.99
CA ASP A 22 -7.01 -14.17 -11.49
C ASP A 22 -5.83 -13.20 -11.27
N ILE A 23 -5.73 -12.66 -10.05
CA ILE A 23 -4.64 -11.76 -9.65
C ILE A 23 -3.93 -12.30 -8.42
N THR A 24 -2.62 -12.09 -8.39
CA THR A 24 -1.82 -12.27 -7.17
C THR A 24 -1.24 -10.92 -6.74
N VAL A 25 -1.39 -10.62 -5.46
CA VAL A 25 -0.77 -9.46 -4.79
C VAL A 25 0.38 -9.97 -3.95
N TRP A 26 1.60 -9.59 -4.32
CA TRP A 26 2.80 -9.87 -3.56
C TRP A 26 3.14 -8.62 -2.74
N THR A 27 3.12 -8.72 -1.42
CA THR A 27 3.49 -7.61 -0.55
C THR A 27 4.31 -8.11 0.63
N ALA A 28 5.31 -7.36 1.06
CA ALA A 28 6.19 -7.79 2.14
C ALA A 28 5.55 -7.58 3.52
N ALA A 29 4.72 -6.55 3.67
CA ALA A 29 3.97 -6.27 4.88
C ALA A 29 2.55 -5.78 4.57
N ILE A 30 1.61 -6.12 5.47
CA ILE A 30 0.25 -5.58 5.46
C ILE A 30 0.05 -4.81 6.76
N ASP A 31 -0.20 -3.51 6.63
CA ASP A 31 -0.37 -2.60 7.76
C ASP A 31 -1.85 -2.24 7.97
N PRO A 32 -2.26 -1.97 9.22
CA PRO A 32 -3.67 -1.99 9.61
C PRO A 32 -4.51 -0.85 9.03
N GLU A 33 -3.96 0.36 8.96
CA GLU A 33 -4.78 1.55 8.75
C GLU A 33 -4.17 2.56 7.80
N LEU A 34 -5.02 3.49 7.37
CA LEU A 34 -4.63 4.69 6.64
C LEU A 34 -4.96 5.89 7.51
N ASP A 35 -4.08 6.91 7.51
CA ASP A 35 -4.38 8.19 8.14
C ASP A 35 -5.27 9.08 7.25
N ALA A 36 -5.60 10.29 7.73
CA ALA A 36 -6.41 11.26 6.99
C ALA A 36 -5.76 11.77 5.69
N HIS A 37 -4.45 11.60 5.53
CA HIS A 37 -3.69 11.94 4.33
C HIS A 37 -3.46 10.72 3.43
N SER A 38 -4.06 9.57 3.76
CA SER A 38 -3.90 8.29 3.06
C SER A 38 -2.50 7.69 3.13
N TYR A 39 -1.70 8.05 4.13
CA TYR A 39 -0.49 7.30 4.46
C TYR A 39 -0.84 6.00 5.16
N ILE A 40 -0.07 4.96 4.86
CA ILE A 40 -0.13 3.68 5.56
C ILE A 40 0.48 3.85 6.95
N ILE A 41 -0.22 3.37 7.99
CA ILE A 41 0.23 3.43 9.38
C ILE A 41 0.39 1.99 9.92
N PRO A 42 1.54 1.63 10.52
CA PRO A 42 2.72 2.48 10.77
C PRO A 42 3.48 2.89 9.50
N GLY A 43 3.48 2.06 8.45
CA GLY A 43 4.04 2.34 7.14
C GLY A 43 5.48 2.84 7.13
N LEU A 44 5.78 3.65 6.11
CA LEU A 44 7.11 4.13 5.75
C LEU A 44 7.16 5.66 5.58
N GLY A 45 6.01 6.34 5.51
CA GLY A 45 5.94 7.73 5.05
C GLY A 45 6.05 7.84 3.52
N ASP A 46 6.60 8.96 3.03
CA ASP A 46 6.76 9.19 1.60
C ASP A 46 7.93 8.38 1.02
N ALA A 47 7.59 7.30 0.32
CA ALA A 47 8.57 6.40 -0.31
C ALA A 47 9.41 7.10 -1.40
N GLY A 48 8.86 8.12 -2.07
CA GLY A 48 9.56 8.88 -3.11
C GLY A 48 10.64 9.78 -2.52
N ASP A 49 10.27 10.56 -1.50
CA ASP A 49 11.22 11.43 -0.79
C ASP A 49 12.34 10.62 -0.12
N LEU A 50 12.02 9.44 0.42
CA LEU A 50 13.03 8.55 1.01
C LEU A 50 13.96 7.92 -0.02
N ALA A 51 13.46 7.62 -1.22
CA ALA A 51 14.26 7.00 -2.27
C ALA A 51 15.13 8.00 -3.04
N PHE A 52 14.64 9.23 -3.25
CA PHE A 52 15.25 10.20 -4.18
C PHE A 52 15.62 11.55 -3.55
N GLY A 53 15.27 11.76 -2.28
CA GLY A 53 15.45 13.02 -1.58
C GLY A 53 14.30 14.02 -1.80
N GLN A 54 14.35 15.15 -1.09
CA GLN A 54 13.33 16.18 -1.19
C GLN A 54 13.29 16.82 -2.58
N LYS A 55 12.08 17.17 -3.01
CA LYS A 55 11.85 17.96 -4.23
C LYS A 55 12.56 19.32 -4.13
N LEU A 56 13.36 19.65 -5.14
CA LEU A 56 13.99 20.97 -5.32
C LEU A 56 12.96 22.04 -5.74
#